data_AF-A0A2G4F4C9-F1
#
_entry.id   AF-A0A2G4F4C9-F1
#
_cell.length_a   1.000
_cell.length_b   1.000
_cell.length_c   1.000
_cell.angle_alpha   90.00
_cell.angle_beta   90.00
_cell.angle_gamma   90.00
#
_symmetry.space_group_name_H-M   'P 1'
#
loop_
_entity.id
_entity.type
_entity.pdbx_description
1 polymer ?
#
loop_
_entity_poly.entity_id
_entity_poly.type
_entity_poly.pdbx_seq_one_letter_code
_entity_poly.pdbx_strand_id
1 'polypeptide(L)'
;MKLKKGNIVLAEFPFTDLSQKKLRPALVLWASSTIDEITICFISSQNVTSLSLDEFALNASDPEFYSTGLRVSSKVRVTRIVTLEQRLIVRRLGELGNF
;
A
#
# COMPACT_ATOMS: atom_id res chain seq x y z
N MET A 1 -16.19 -1.13 -4.47
CA MET A 1 -15.69 -0.57 -3.20
C MET A 1 -15.20 0.84 -3.46
N LYS A 2 -15.64 1.87 -2.72
CA LYS A 2 -15.16 3.24 -2.96
C LYS A 2 -13.81 3.43 -2.27
N LEU A 3 -12.73 3.44 -3.04
CA LEU A 3 -11.37 3.69 -2.57
C LEU A 3 -11.04 5.18 -2.65
N LYS A 4 -10.14 5.63 -1.78
CA LYS A 4 -9.64 7.02 -1.74
C LYS A 4 -8.15 7.04 -1.37
N LYS A 5 -7.50 8.18 -1.63
CA LYS A 5 -6.14 8.46 -1.15
C LYS A 5 -6.03 8.16 0.34
N GLY A 6 -4.92 7.53 0.73
CA GLY A 6 -4.63 7.14 2.11
C GLY A 6 -5.20 5.78 2.51
N ASN A 7 -6.08 5.15 1.71
CA ASN A 7 -6.50 3.78 1.99
C ASN A 7 -5.33 2.81 1.85
N ILE A 8 -5.33 1.79 2.71
CA ILE A 8 -4.42 0.65 2.59
C ILE A 8 -5.23 -0.52 2.05
N VAL A 9 -4.74 -1.13 0.97
CA VAL A 9 -5.43 -2.16 0.21
C VAL A 9 -4.53 -3.38 0.03
N LEU A 10 -5.15 -4.53 -0.20
CA LEU A 10 -4.47 -5.74 -0.64
C LEU A 10 -4.65 -5.84 -2.16
N ALA A 11 -3.54 -5.87 -2.90
CA ALA A 11 -3.55 -5.96 -4.36
C ALA A 11 -2.79 -7.21 -4.82
N GLU A 12 -3.28 -7.83 -5.90
CA GLU A 12 -2.52 -8.84 -6.64
C GLU A 12 -1.57 -8.13 -7.58
N PHE A 13 -0.26 -8.19 -7.27
CA PHE A 13 0.72 -7.52 -8.11
C PHE A 13 1.87 -8.47 -8.50
N PRO A 14 2.24 -8.53 -9.80
CA PRO A 14 3.40 -9.28 -10.23
C PRO A 14 4.68 -8.58 -9.77
N PHE A 15 5.70 -9.30 -9.31
CA PHE A 15 7.01 -8.67 -9.11
C PHE A 15 7.47 -7.95 -10.40
N THR A 16 8.38 -6.99 -10.29
CA THR A 16 8.89 -6.26 -11.47
C THR A 16 9.57 -7.15 -12.51
N ASP A 17 9.95 -8.38 -12.13
CA ASP A 17 10.48 -9.41 -13.03
C ASP A 17 9.39 -10.39 -13.53
N LEU A 18 8.11 -10.12 -13.20
CA LEU A 18 6.91 -10.93 -13.49
C LEU A 18 6.97 -12.38 -12.97
N SER A 19 7.95 -12.72 -12.14
CA SER A 19 8.24 -14.10 -11.75
C SER A 19 7.17 -14.72 -10.85
N GLN A 20 6.50 -13.91 -10.02
CA GLN A 20 5.48 -14.35 -9.09
C GLN A 20 4.40 -13.27 -8.91
N LYS A 21 3.16 -13.70 -8.69
CA LYS A 21 2.08 -12.83 -8.19
C LYS A 21 1.96 -13.08 -6.69
N LYS A 22 2.19 -12.05 -5.87
CA LYS A 22 1.96 -12.11 -4.43
C LYS A 22 0.95 -11.05 -4.03
N LEU A 23 0.03 -11.43 -3.16
CA LEU A 23 -0.84 -10.49 -2.47
C LEU A 23 0.00 -9.65 -1.52
N ARG A 24 0.03 -8.34 -1.74
CA ARG A 24 0.80 -7.41 -0.90
C ARG A 24 -0.05 -6.21 -0.51
N PRO A 25 0.12 -5.70 0.73
CA PRO A 25 -0.46 -4.43 1.09
C PRO A 25 0.13 -3.30 0.23
N ALA A 26 -0.70 -2.32 -0.09
CA ALA A 26 -0.32 -1.14 -0.85
C ALA A 26 -1.09 0.08 -0.32
N LEU A 27 -0.44 1.24 -0.39
CA LEU A 27 -1.01 2.54 -0.07
C LEU A 27 -1.63 3.17 -1.32
N VAL A 28 -2.89 3.57 -1.25
CA VAL A 28 -3.56 4.29 -2.32
C VAL A 28 -3.08 5.75 -2.35
N LEU A 29 -2.49 6.16 -3.46
CA LEU A 29 -2.11 7.55 -3.73
C LEU A 29 -3.24 8.29 -4.44
N TRP A 30 -3.92 7.62 -5.37
CA TRP A 30 -5.06 8.14 -6.11
C TRP A 30 -6.00 7.01 -6.50
N ALA A 31 -7.31 7.25 -6.46
CA ALA A 31 -8.32 6.35 -6.99
C ALA A 31 -9.30 7.16 -7.84
N SER A 32 -9.43 6.82 -9.12
CA SER A 32 -10.34 7.54 -10.00
C SER A 32 -11.79 7.17 -9.70
N SER A 33 -12.69 8.16 -9.75
CA SER A 33 -14.13 7.93 -9.68
C SER A 33 -14.78 7.79 -11.05
N THR A 34 -14.05 8.05 -12.14
CA THR A 34 -14.59 8.12 -13.51
C THR A 34 -14.08 7.01 -14.42
N ILE A 35 -12.92 6.41 -14.10
CA ILE A 35 -12.30 5.32 -14.86
C ILE A 35 -11.80 4.22 -13.92
N ASP A 36 -11.67 3.00 -14.43
CA ASP A 36 -11.17 1.83 -13.69
C ASP A 36 -9.65 1.88 -13.50
N GLU A 37 -9.14 2.93 -12.86
CA GLU A 37 -7.72 3.10 -12.57
C GLU A 37 -7.48 3.54 -11.11
N ILE A 38 -6.40 3.02 -10.54
CA ILE A 38 -5.92 3.34 -9.18
C ILE A 38 -4.39 3.38 -9.16
N THR A 39 -3.84 4.42 -8.55
CA THR A 39 -2.40 4.59 -8.35
C THR A 39 -2.05 4.25 -6.91
N ILE A 40 -1.11 3.32 -6.73
CA ILE A 40 -0.72 2.79 -5.43
C ILE A 40 0.81 2.75 -5.24
N CYS A 41 1.24 2.79 -3.98
CA CYS A 41 2.61 2.63 -3.50
C CYS A 41 2.74 1.32 -2.71
N PHE A 42 3.86 0.61 -2.81
CA PHE A 42 3.97 -0.69 -2.15
C PHE A 42 4.28 -0.58 -0.67
N ILE A 43 3.81 -1.56 0.09
CA ILE A 43 4.16 -1.75 1.49
C ILE A 43 4.92 -3.07 1.66
N SER A 44 5.99 -3.04 2.45
CA SER A 44 6.78 -4.21 2.81
C SER A 44 7.03 -4.24 4.32
N SER A 45 6.97 -5.42 4.93
CA SER A 45 7.38 -5.63 6.32
C SER A 45 8.87 -6.03 6.47
N GLN A 46 9.62 -6.06 5.37
CA GLN A 46 11.03 -6.46 5.37
C GLN A 46 11.95 -5.25 5.56
N ASN A 47 13.02 -5.41 6.36
CA ASN A 47 14.07 -4.41 6.59
C ASN A 47 13.50 -3.02 6.96
N VAL A 48 12.55 -2.98 7.90
CA VAL A 48 11.89 -1.73 8.33
C VAL A 48 12.83 -0.87 9.19
N THR A 49 13.86 -1.47 9.82
CA THR A 49 14.86 -0.77 10.64
C THR A 49 15.94 -0.04 9.83
N SER A 50 15.97 -0.23 8.50
CA SER A 50 16.89 0.45 7.60
C SER A 50 16.11 0.97 6.40
N LEU A 51 15.79 2.26 6.44
CA LEU A 51 15.03 2.96 5.40
C LEU A 51 16.00 3.65 4.42
N SER A 52 15.67 3.58 3.14
CA SER A 52 16.25 4.50 2.14
C SER A 52 15.47 5.81 2.09
N LEU A 53 16.00 6.81 1.38
CA LEU A 53 15.39 8.15 1.25
C LEU A 53 13.99 8.12 0.61
N ASP A 54 13.70 7.09 -0.20
CA ASP A 54 12.43 6.85 -0.87
C ASP A 54 11.48 5.94 -0.08
N GLU A 55 11.77 5.69 1.19
CA GLU A 55 10.97 4.83 2.05
C GLU A 55 10.55 5.56 3.33
N PHE A 56 9.34 5.28 3.80
CA PHE A 56 8.88 5.76 5.10
C PHE A 56 8.26 4.62 5.92
N ALA A 57 8.53 4.62 7.22
CA ALA A 57 8.03 3.60 8.14
C ALA A 57 6.58 3.88 8.56
N LEU A 58 5.88 2.78 8.82
CA LEU A 58 4.61 2.70 9.54
C LEU A 58 4.92 1.85 10.78
N ASN A 59 5.09 2.48 11.94
CA ASN A 59 5.55 1.76 13.13
C ASN A 59 4.35 1.23 13.90
N ALA A 60 4.42 -0.03 14.33
CA ALA A 60 3.37 -0.63 15.15
C ALA A 60 3.18 0.04 16.53
N SER A 61 4.16 0.85 16.96
CA SER A 61 4.08 1.69 18.16
C SER A 61 3.27 2.97 17.97
N ASP A 62 3.01 3.38 16.73
CA ASP A 62 2.27 4.61 16.45
C ASP A 62 0.80 4.41 16.85
N PRO A 63 0.16 5.34 17.59
CA PRO A 63 -1.22 5.17 18.06
C PRO A 63 -2.23 4.90 16.94
N GLU A 64 -2.00 5.52 15.78
CA GLU A 64 -2.87 5.36 14.61
C GLU A 64 -2.56 4.10 13.80
N PHE A 65 -1.50 3.35 14.11
CA PHE A 65 -1.11 2.17 13.33
C PHE A 65 -2.24 1.14 13.22
N TYR A 66 -3.07 1.01 14.24
CA TYR A 66 -4.21 0.08 14.21
C TYR A 66 -5.19 0.37 13.06
N SER A 67 -5.37 1.64 12.67
CA SER A 67 -6.28 2.02 11.57
C SER A 67 -5.78 1.55 10.20
N THR A 68 -4.49 1.25 10.07
CA THR A 68 -3.88 0.77 8.83
C THR A 68 -4.36 -0.62 8.42
N GLY A 69 -4.79 -1.44 9.38
CA GLY A 69 -5.08 -2.85 9.19
C GLY A 69 -3.86 -3.73 8.92
N LEU A 70 -2.63 -3.17 9.01
CA LEU A 70 -1.38 -3.93 8.94
C LEU A 70 -1.15 -4.66 10.27
N ARG A 71 -0.50 -5.83 10.20
CA ARG A 71 -0.26 -6.68 11.39
C ARG A 71 1.03 -6.36 12.12
N VAL A 72 2.02 -5.79 11.42
CA VAL A 72 3.38 -5.56 11.90
C VAL A 72 3.94 -4.29 11.30
N SER A 73 4.92 -3.66 11.97
CA SER A 73 5.65 -2.53 11.44
C SER A 73 6.08 -2.81 10.00
N SER A 74 5.88 -1.82 9.16
CA SER A 74 6.08 -1.93 7.72
C SER A 74 6.69 -0.64 7.18
N LYS A 75 7.09 -0.64 5.92
CA LYS A 75 7.54 0.54 5.20
C LYS A 75 6.85 0.67 3.87
N VAL A 76 6.53 1.90 3.50
CA VAL A 76 6.06 2.25 2.16
C VAL A 76 7.28 2.51 1.28
N ARG A 77 7.28 2.00 0.05
CA ARG A 77 8.39 2.10 -0.91
C ARG A 77 7.99 2.97 -2.09
N VAL A 78 8.42 4.23 -2.09
CA VAL A 78 8.03 5.23 -3.11
C VAL A 78 8.63 4.91 -4.48
N THR A 79 9.75 4.20 -4.55
CA THR A 79 10.27 3.64 -5.82
C THR A 79 9.37 2.57 -6.46
N ARG A 80 8.30 2.15 -5.79
CA ARG A 80 7.36 1.12 -6.25
C ARG A 80 5.94 1.68 -6.36
N ILE A 81 5.80 2.71 -7.21
CA ILE A 81 4.51 3.28 -7.62
C ILE A 81 4.03 2.61 -8.91
N VAL A 82 2.72 2.36 -8.99
CA VAL A 82 2.08 1.84 -10.20
C VAL A 82 0.65 2.33 -10.30
N THR A 83 0.17 2.54 -11.52
CA THR A 83 -1.26 2.68 -11.85
C THR A 83 -1.74 1.40 -12.50
N LEU A 84 -2.85 0.87 -12.01
CA LEU A 84 -3.44 -0.39 -12.45
C LEU A 84 -4.97 -0.33 -12.37
N GLU A 85 -5.64 -1.36 -12.89
CA GLU A 85 -7.10 -1.43 -12.86
C GLU A 85 -7.63 -1.69 -11.44
N GLN A 86 -8.71 -1.02 -11.01
CA GLN A 86 -9.21 -1.17 -9.64
C GLN A 86 -9.70 -2.60 -9.36
N ARG A 87 -10.10 -3.36 -10.38
CA ARG A 87 -10.48 -4.77 -10.26
C ARG A 87 -9.37 -5.68 -9.72
N LEU A 88 -8.09 -5.28 -9.82
CA LEU A 88 -6.96 -6.05 -9.24
C LEU A 88 -6.79 -5.79 -7.73
N ILE A 89 -7.58 -4.89 -7.15
CA ILE A 89 -7.66 -4.69 -5.71
C ILE A 89 -8.59 -5.74 -5.10
N VAL A 90 -8.03 -6.59 -4.25
CA VAL A 90 -8.78 -7.68 -3.61
C VAL A 90 -9.68 -7.16 -2.51
N ARG A 91 -9.14 -6.30 -1.61
CA ARG A 91 -9.91 -5.67 -0.52
C ARG A 91 -9.19 -4.49 0.10
N ARG A 92 -9.93 -3.64 0.80
CA ARG A 92 -9.38 -2.63 1.71
C ARG A 92 -8.98 -3.30 3.04
N LEU A 93 -7.80 -2.95 3.55
CA LEU A 93 -7.31 -3.34 4.87
C LEU A 93 -7.60 -2.27 5.92
N GLY A 94 -7.40 -1.00 5.57
CA GLY A 94 -7.53 0.12 6.50
C GLY A 94 -7.30 1.47 5.82
N GLU A 95 -6.81 2.44 6.58
CA GLU A 95 -6.32 3.73 6.07
C GLU A 95 -5.15 4.24 6.91
N LEU A 96 -4.33 5.12 6.33
CA LEU A 96 -3.37 5.89 7.11
C LEU A 96 -4.10 6.83 8.05
N GLY A 97 -3.49 7.07 9.21
CA GLY A 97 -3.87 8.14 10.12
C GLY A 97 -3.82 9.52 9.48
N ASN A 98 -4.64 10.43 10.02
CA ASN A 98 -4.64 11.83 9.61
C ASN A 98 -3.86 12.58 10.70
N PHE A 99 -2.65 13.01 10.37
CA PHE A 99 -1.84 13.89 11.22
C PHE A 99 -2.63 15.10 11.74
#